data_AF-A0A1R2CDH0-F1
#
_entry.id   AF-A0A1R2CDH0-F1
#
_cell.length_a   1.000
_cell.length_b   1.000
_cell.length_c   1.000
_cell.angle_alpha   90.00
_cell.angle_beta   90.00
_cell.angle_gamma   90.00
#
_symmetry.space_group_name_H-M   'P 1'
#
loop_
_entity.id
_entity.type
_entity.pdbx_description
1 polymer ?
#
loop_
_entity_poly.entity_id
_entity_poly.type
_entity_poly.pdbx_seq_one_letter_code
_entity_poly.pdbx_strand_id
1 'polypeptide(L)'
;MGDIGSQELKYLIGAIENLFVPGKSQELSREILDSFSALSASASRSFDKNGDFAKISKLLNCTICHTKKDCFKLNCFHYICKNCFKVKIQPHLIETLKQNNFFECPECQRLHSLEDSKIIFGKNWIDMEKKIKSERIRLGNDFICSKCKNQKSSAYKVEGICPGHKYCSECIGIMGRTRTWCKDITQEGYEISENIKGLCTSCEKTVYYNGDFLTFLCRDHLHCYYCLQKAEETGKCQTCCMRINNIDRDKIDRTLYSRCSKCNSHFEKIFFIPKKCCNAEICALCQMGSELKCVNCMQMLEKGAVELVQSFEAESSRRADVSEER
;
A
#
# COMPACT_ATOMS: atom_id res chain seq x y z
N MET A 1 19.20 39.46 -32.13
CA MET A 1 19.66 38.09 -31.83
C MET A 1 19.10 37.72 -30.47
N GLY A 2 18.10 36.84 -30.44
CA GLY A 2 17.44 36.44 -29.18
C GLY A 2 18.41 35.68 -28.29
N ASP A 3 18.49 36.09 -27.03
CA ASP A 3 19.42 35.57 -26.03
C ASP A 3 19.11 34.09 -25.73
N ILE A 4 19.85 33.19 -26.39
CA ILE A 4 19.72 31.72 -26.29
C ILE A 4 19.82 31.27 -24.83
N GLY A 5 20.59 32.00 -24.01
CA GLY A 5 20.73 31.73 -22.57
C GLY A 5 19.44 31.95 -21.77
N SER A 6 18.54 32.83 -22.21
CA SER A 6 17.30 33.14 -21.48
C SER A 6 16.21 32.07 -21.68
N GLN A 7 16.16 31.42 -22.86
CA GLN A 7 15.22 30.33 -23.11
C GLN A 7 15.64 29.03 -22.43
N GLU A 8 16.94 28.71 -22.41
CA GLU A 8 17.45 27.52 -21.72
C GLU A 8 17.33 27.64 -20.20
N LEU A 9 17.54 28.84 -19.64
CA LEU A 9 17.33 29.10 -18.22
C LEU A 9 15.85 28.98 -17.84
N LYS A 10 14.92 29.49 -18.66
CA LYS A 10 13.47 29.32 -18.47
C LYS A 10 13.05 27.84 -18.54
N TYR A 11 13.64 27.06 -19.44
CA TYR A 11 13.39 25.61 -19.51
C TYR A 11 13.90 24.88 -18.26
N LEU A 12 15.08 25.24 -17.75
CA LEU A 12 15.65 24.67 -16.53
C LEU A 12 14.84 25.03 -15.29
N ILE A 13 14.42 26.29 -15.15
CA ILE A 13 13.51 26.74 -14.09
C ILE A 13 12.20 25.94 -14.18
N GLY A 14 11.59 25.84 -15.36
CA GLY A 14 10.38 25.03 -15.54
C GLY A 14 10.60 23.53 -15.25
N ALA A 15 11.77 22.96 -15.55
CA ALA A 15 12.09 21.58 -15.23
C ALA A 15 12.29 21.38 -13.72
N ILE A 16 12.89 22.34 -13.03
CA ILE A 16 13.10 22.33 -11.57
C ILE A 16 11.79 22.58 -10.83
N GLU A 17 10.96 23.53 -11.27
CA GLU A 17 9.61 23.75 -10.76
C GLU A 17 8.75 22.48 -10.90
N ASN A 18 8.88 21.74 -12.02
CA ASN A 18 8.25 20.44 -12.19
C ASN A 18 8.88 19.30 -11.35
N LEU A 19 10.09 19.47 -10.79
CA LEU A 19 10.66 18.53 -9.81
C LEU A 19 9.99 18.67 -8.44
N PHE A 20 9.32 19.79 -8.18
CA PHE A 20 8.66 20.12 -6.92
C PHE A 20 7.14 20.25 -7.11
N VAL A 21 6.44 19.12 -7.15
CA VAL A 21 4.96 19.08 -7.14
C VAL A 21 4.45 19.71 -5.83
N PRO A 22 3.37 20.51 -5.84
CA PRO A 22 2.95 21.27 -4.67
C PRO A 22 2.59 20.39 -3.47
N GLY A 23 3.26 20.67 -2.34
CA GLY A 23 2.80 20.29 -1.00
C GLY A 23 3.59 19.18 -0.32
N LYS A 24 4.82 19.48 0.12
CA LYS A 24 5.36 19.15 1.47
C LYS A 24 6.87 19.42 1.65
N SER A 25 7.59 19.86 0.63
CA SER A 25 8.99 20.32 0.77
C SER A 25 9.10 21.84 0.79
N GLN A 26 8.05 22.58 1.20
CA GLN A 26 7.94 24.02 0.93
C GLN A 26 9.07 24.89 1.51
N GLU A 27 9.73 24.52 2.60
CA GLU A 27 10.84 25.31 3.17
C GLU A 27 12.17 25.04 2.45
N LEU A 28 12.57 23.77 2.28
CA LEU A 28 13.79 23.42 1.53
C LEU A 28 13.65 23.75 0.03
N SER A 29 12.45 23.62 -0.52
CA SER A 29 12.14 24.01 -1.90
C SER A 29 12.05 25.52 -2.07
N ARG A 30 11.55 26.29 -1.09
CA ARG A 30 11.62 27.76 -1.14
C ARG A 30 13.04 28.24 -0.99
N GLU A 31 13.84 27.74 -0.05
CA GLU A 31 15.23 28.17 0.06
C GLU A 31 16.03 27.87 -1.22
N ILE A 32 15.82 26.70 -1.85
CA ILE A 32 16.47 26.35 -3.11
C ILE A 32 15.92 27.21 -4.27
N LEU A 33 14.60 27.39 -4.39
CA LEU A 33 13.98 28.22 -5.43
C LEU A 33 14.30 29.70 -5.25
N ASP A 34 14.26 30.23 -4.04
CA ASP A 34 14.62 31.60 -3.67
C ASP A 34 16.12 31.82 -3.87
N SER A 35 16.97 30.82 -3.61
CA SER A 35 18.39 30.86 -3.96
C SER A 35 18.59 30.90 -5.49
N PHE A 36 17.83 30.12 -6.26
CA PHE A 36 17.87 30.14 -7.73
C PHE A 36 17.29 31.42 -8.34
N SER A 37 16.21 31.96 -7.77
CA SER A 37 15.59 33.22 -8.18
C SER A 37 16.46 34.41 -7.79
N ALA A 38 17.06 34.41 -6.60
CA ALA A 38 18.09 35.36 -6.19
C ALA A 38 19.29 35.30 -7.14
N LEU A 39 19.76 34.10 -7.52
CA LEU A 39 20.81 33.89 -8.53
C LEU A 39 20.45 34.46 -9.90
N SER A 40 19.18 34.39 -10.33
CA SER A 40 18.70 35.02 -11.56
C SER A 40 18.62 36.55 -11.47
N ALA A 41 18.28 37.08 -10.29
CA ALA A 41 18.16 38.51 -10.03
C ALA A 41 19.53 39.19 -9.82
N SER A 42 20.52 38.44 -9.31
CA SER A 42 21.91 38.89 -9.10
C SER A 42 22.83 38.64 -10.30
N ALA A 43 22.30 38.17 -11.44
CA ALA A 43 23.05 37.81 -12.65
C ALA A 43 23.67 38.99 -13.43
N SER A 44 23.91 40.12 -12.76
CA SER A 44 24.72 41.25 -13.21
C SER A 44 26.16 41.25 -12.67
N ARG A 45 26.54 40.30 -11.79
CA ARG A 45 27.95 40.10 -11.40
C ARG A 45 28.35 38.64 -11.52
N SER A 46 29.11 38.36 -12.58
CA SER A 46 30.03 37.22 -12.77
C SER A 46 29.76 35.97 -11.92
N PHE A 47 28.58 35.37 -12.08
CA PHE A 47 28.49 33.92 -11.96
C PHE A 47 29.27 33.37 -13.16
N ASP A 48 30.17 32.40 -12.96
CA ASP A 48 30.82 31.71 -14.08
C ASP A 48 29.75 30.84 -14.78
N LYS A 49 28.93 31.53 -15.60
CA LYS A 49 27.67 31.05 -16.20
C LYS A 49 27.85 29.77 -17.02
N ASN A 50 29.07 29.40 -17.36
CA ASN A 50 29.36 28.19 -18.12
C ASN A 50 29.69 26.98 -17.24
N GLY A 51 30.37 27.16 -16.11
CA GLY A 51 30.85 26.06 -15.27
C GLY A 51 29.74 25.38 -14.46
N ASP A 52 29.01 26.15 -13.66
CA ASP A 52 27.98 25.60 -12.77
C ASP A 52 26.69 25.26 -13.51
N PHE A 53 26.37 25.99 -14.58
CA PHE A 53 25.29 25.62 -15.50
C PHE A 53 25.59 24.29 -16.21
N ALA A 54 26.82 24.07 -16.65
CA ALA A 54 27.21 22.78 -17.21
C ALA A 54 27.15 21.65 -16.17
N LYS A 55 27.47 21.92 -14.90
CA LYS A 55 27.32 20.93 -13.81
C LYS A 55 25.85 20.57 -13.58
N ILE A 56 24.96 21.56 -13.45
CA ILE A 56 23.53 21.33 -13.23
C ILE A 56 22.88 20.66 -14.45
N SER A 57 23.22 21.10 -15.66
CA SER A 57 22.73 20.49 -16.90
C SER A 57 23.17 19.02 -17.03
N LYS A 58 24.39 18.67 -16.59
CA LYS A 58 24.85 17.27 -16.50
C LYS A 58 24.03 16.42 -15.53
N LEU A 59 23.50 16.99 -14.44
CA LEU A 59 22.65 16.27 -13.47
C LEU A 59 21.27 15.88 -14.03
N LEU A 60 20.82 16.55 -15.10
CA LEU A 60 19.54 16.25 -15.77
C LEU A 60 19.72 15.35 -17.01
N ASN A 61 20.96 15.07 -17.40
CA ASN A 61 21.25 14.18 -18.51
C ASN A 61 21.19 12.73 -18.06
N CYS A 62 21.05 11.81 -19.02
CA CYS A 62 21.19 10.38 -18.77
C CYS A 62 22.48 10.11 -18.01
N THR A 63 22.39 9.44 -16.87
CA THR A 63 23.55 9.19 -16.01
C THR A 63 24.57 8.27 -16.68
N ILE A 64 24.10 7.40 -17.58
CA ILE A 64 24.90 6.40 -18.29
C ILE A 64 25.63 6.97 -19.52
N CYS A 65 24.94 7.78 -20.34
CA CYS A 65 25.49 8.26 -21.63
C CYS A 65 25.55 9.78 -21.76
N HIS A 66 25.14 10.49 -20.71
CA HIS A 66 25.14 11.95 -20.61
C HIS A 66 24.35 12.68 -21.70
N THR A 67 23.41 12.01 -22.37
CA THR A 67 22.50 12.65 -23.34
C THR A 67 21.27 13.22 -22.64
N LYS A 68 20.78 14.37 -23.13
CA LYS A 68 19.59 15.06 -22.60
C LYS A 68 18.26 14.50 -23.14
N LYS A 69 18.29 13.76 -24.25
CA LYS A 69 17.08 13.33 -24.96
C LYS A 69 16.37 12.17 -24.25
N ASP A 70 15.04 12.24 -24.18
CA ASP A 70 14.16 11.15 -23.74
C ASP A 70 14.54 10.54 -22.38
N CYS A 71 14.96 11.39 -21.43
CA CYS A 71 15.29 10.96 -20.07
C CYS A 71 14.04 10.88 -19.20
N PHE A 72 13.95 9.82 -18.41
CA PHE A 72 13.01 9.72 -17.30
C PHE A 72 13.79 9.73 -15.98
N LYS A 73 13.13 10.22 -14.93
CA LYS A 73 13.68 10.33 -13.59
C LYS A 73 13.31 9.10 -12.76
N LEU A 74 14.30 8.51 -12.09
CA LEU A 74 14.10 7.48 -11.08
C LEU A 74 13.87 8.10 -9.69
N ASN A 75 13.30 7.34 -8.75
CA ASN A 75 13.11 7.77 -7.35
C ASN A 75 14.43 8.07 -6.61
N CYS A 76 15.56 7.59 -7.13
CA CYS A 76 16.90 7.88 -6.63
C CYS A 76 17.50 9.15 -7.25
N PHE A 77 16.70 9.92 -7.99
CA PHE A 77 17.08 11.16 -8.69
C PHE A 77 18.09 11.00 -9.83
N HIS A 78 18.44 9.77 -10.21
CA HIS A 78 19.16 9.51 -11.45
C HIS A 78 18.24 9.59 -12.66
N TYR A 79 18.75 10.16 -13.75
CA TYR A 79 18.05 10.24 -15.03
C TYR A 79 18.59 9.17 -15.97
N ILE A 80 17.70 8.50 -16.70
CA ILE A 80 18.09 7.48 -17.67
C ILE A 80 17.35 7.73 -18.97
N CYS A 81 18.07 7.80 -20.10
CA CYS A 81 17.43 7.91 -21.40
C CYS A 81 16.83 6.58 -21.85
N LYS A 82 15.73 6.63 -22.61
CA LYS A 82 15.06 5.44 -23.17
C LYS A 82 16.02 4.45 -23.84
N ASN A 83 17.05 4.94 -24.54
CA ASN A 83 18.00 4.08 -25.22
C ASN A 83 18.90 3.31 -24.23
N CYS A 84 19.51 4.00 -23.26
CA CYS A 84 20.35 3.33 -22.25
C CYS A 84 19.53 2.37 -21.41
N PHE A 85 18.28 2.72 -21.10
CA PHE A 85 17.39 1.78 -20.45
C PHE A 85 17.12 0.54 -21.29
N LYS A 86 16.69 0.70 -22.56
CA LYS A 86 16.38 -0.41 -23.46
C LYS A 86 17.57 -1.34 -23.70
N VAL A 87 18.77 -0.78 -23.85
CA VAL A 87 19.98 -1.54 -24.22
C VAL A 87 20.70 -2.11 -22.99
N LYS A 88 20.84 -1.33 -21.92
CA LYS A 88 21.68 -1.72 -20.77
C LYS A 88 20.91 -2.20 -19.55
N ILE A 89 19.64 -1.83 -19.39
CA ILE A 89 18.90 -2.09 -18.14
C ILE A 89 17.78 -3.09 -18.38
N GLN A 90 16.95 -2.87 -19.40
CA GLN A 90 15.77 -3.66 -19.72
C GLN A 90 16.03 -5.18 -19.79
N PRO A 91 17.11 -5.68 -20.42
CA PRO A 91 17.36 -7.13 -20.47
C PRO A 91 17.55 -7.74 -19.08
N HIS A 92 18.38 -7.10 -18.24
CA HIS A 92 18.62 -7.54 -16.86
C HIS A 92 17.39 -7.34 -15.99
N LEU A 93 16.71 -6.21 -16.16
CA LEU A 93 15.47 -5.87 -15.48
C LEU A 93 14.41 -6.94 -15.66
N ILE A 94 14.20 -7.44 -16.88
CA ILE A 94 13.20 -8.48 -17.13
C ILE A 94 13.55 -9.76 -16.37
N GLU A 95 14.82 -10.19 -16.39
CA GLU A 95 15.24 -11.38 -15.64
C GLU A 95 15.12 -11.18 -14.13
N THR A 96 15.56 -10.03 -13.61
CA THR A 96 15.39 -9.69 -12.19
C THR A 96 13.92 -9.66 -11.80
N LEU A 97 13.05 -9.10 -12.64
CA LEU A 97 11.62 -8.99 -12.33
C LEU A 97 10.87 -10.32 -12.31
N LYS A 98 11.39 -11.35 -13.00
CA LYS A 98 10.88 -12.73 -12.89
C LYS A 98 11.13 -13.35 -11.52
N GLN A 99 12.14 -12.86 -10.79
CA GLN A 99 12.50 -13.35 -9.47
C GLN A 99 11.99 -12.40 -8.38
N ASN A 100 12.29 -11.12 -8.52
CA ASN A 100 12.01 -10.06 -7.56
C ASN A 100 10.99 -9.06 -8.10
N ASN A 101 10.30 -8.32 -7.23
CA ASN A 101 9.33 -7.28 -7.66
C ASN A 101 9.98 -5.88 -7.80
N PHE A 102 11.31 -5.84 -7.86
CA PHE A 102 12.08 -4.62 -7.88
C PHE A 102 13.28 -4.73 -8.83
N PHE A 103 13.91 -3.60 -9.10
CA PHE A 103 15.19 -3.52 -9.81
C PHE A 103 16.12 -2.51 -9.18
N GLU A 104 17.41 -2.68 -9.41
CA GLU A 104 18.43 -1.79 -8.86
C GLU A 104 18.78 -0.70 -9.87
N CYS A 105 18.89 0.54 -9.39
CA CYS A 105 19.48 1.60 -10.17
C CYS A 105 20.93 1.24 -10.51
N PRO A 106 21.35 1.27 -11.79
CA PRO A 106 22.71 0.87 -12.16
C PRO A 106 23.80 1.80 -11.58
N GLU A 107 23.44 3.01 -11.15
CA GLU A 107 24.39 4.01 -10.65
C GLU A 107 24.55 3.96 -9.13
N CYS A 108 23.46 3.72 -8.40
CA CYS A 108 23.47 3.79 -6.93
C CYS A 108 22.93 2.54 -6.24
N GLN A 109 22.56 1.51 -7.01
CA GLN A 109 22.03 0.22 -6.54
C GLN A 109 20.75 0.32 -5.70
N ARG A 110 20.13 1.51 -5.63
CA ARG A 110 18.87 1.71 -4.91
C ARG A 110 17.76 0.93 -5.61
N LEU A 111 16.91 0.28 -4.81
CA LEU A 111 15.79 -0.52 -5.31
C LEU A 111 14.64 0.36 -5.80
N HIS A 112 14.09 -0.02 -6.94
CA HIS A 112 12.98 0.61 -7.65
C HIS A 112 11.87 -0.40 -7.90
N SER A 113 10.61 0.01 -7.76
CA SER A 113 9.48 -0.92 -7.91
C SER A 113 9.12 -1.16 -9.38
N LEU A 114 8.30 -2.19 -9.63
CA LEU A 114 7.57 -2.39 -10.90
C LEU A 114 6.79 -1.14 -11.35
N GLU A 115 6.38 -0.31 -10.39
CA GLU A 115 5.77 1.02 -10.56
C GLU A 115 6.56 1.96 -11.45
N ASP A 116 7.84 2.10 -11.10
CA ASP A 116 8.76 2.97 -11.80
C ASP A 116 8.91 2.50 -13.26
N SER A 117 8.78 1.19 -13.51
CA SER A 117 8.85 0.62 -14.85
C SER A 117 7.66 1.00 -15.75
N LYS A 118 6.44 1.20 -15.20
CA LYS A 118 5.26 1.62 -15.99
C LYS A 118 5.49 2.94 -16.72
N ILE A 119 6.13 3.89 -16.03
CA ILE A 119 6.46 5.22 -16.56
C ILE A 119 7.45 5.09 -17.72
N ILE A 120 8.36 4.12 -17.62
CA ILE A 120 9.47 3.97 -18.54
C ILE A 120 9.05 3.26 -19.84
N PHE A 121 8.24 2.20 -19.73
CA PHE A 121 7.89 1.33 -20.85
C PHE A 121 6.63 1.75 -21.60
N GLY A 122 5.81 2.65 -21.03
CA GLY A 122 4.60 3.15 -21.66
C GLY A 122 3.69 2.02 -22.17
N LYS A 123 3.30 2.06 -23.45
CA LYS A 123 2.41 1.06 -24.06
C LYS A 123 2.99 -0.36 -24.05
N ASN A 124 4.31 -0.52 -24.17
CA ASN A 124 4.96 -1.84 -24.18
C ASN A 124 5.02 -2.49 -22.79
N TRP A 125 4.69 -1.73 -21.74
CA TRP A 125 4.66 -2.25 -20.38
C TRP A 125 3.62 -3.34 -20.19
N ILE A 126 2.43 -3.18 -20.77
CA ILE A 126 1.29 -4.07 -20.49
C ILE A 126 1.63 -5.50 -20.90
N ASP A 127 2.22 -5.69 -22.07
CA ASP A 127 2.59 -7.01 -22.57
C ASP A 127 3.76 -7.61 -21.80
N MET A 128 4.72 -6.76 -21.41
CA MET A 128 5.84 -7.16 -20.58
C MET A 128 5.40 -7.56 -19.16
N GLU A 129 4.52 -6.79 -18.54
CA GLU A 129 3.94 -7.06 -17.23
C GLU A 129 3.20 -8.40 -17.24
N LYS A 130 2.41 -8.67 -18.29
CA LYS A 130 1.76 -9.98 -18.47
C LYS A 130 2.77 -11.11 -18.57
N LYS A 131 3.83 -10.94 -19.38
CA LYS A 131 4.89 -11.96 -19.54
C LYS A 131 5.61 -12.22 -18.23
N ILE A 132 6.00 -11.17 -17.50
CA ILE A 132 6.64 -11.27 -16.18
C ILE A 132 5.71 -11.97 -15.20
N LYS A 133 4.45 -11.55 -15.11
CA LYS A 133 3.45 -12.15 -14.23
C LYS A 133 3.25 -13.64 -14.47
N SER A 134 3.09 -14.05 -15.72
CA SER A 134 2.97 -15.47 -16.08
C SER A 134 4.24 -16.26 -15.73
N GLU A 135 5.41 -15.67 -15.99
CA GLU A 135 6.68 -16.33 -15.74
C GLU A 135 6.97 -16.49 -14.24
N ARG A 136 6.61 -15.50 -13.41
CA ARG A 136 6.70 -15.59 -11.95
C ARG A 136 5.84 -16.73 -11.40
N ILE A 137 4.66 -16.96 -11.97
CA ILE A 137 3.83 -18.12 -11.61
C ILE A 137 4.50 -19.43 -12.05
N ARG A 138 5.04 -19.48 -13.27
CA ARG A 138 5.75 -20.65 -13.80
C ARG A 138 6.96 -21.03 -12.94
N LEU A 139 7.70 -20.04 -12.44
CA LEU A 139 8.85 -20.21 -11.56
C LEU A 139 8.48 -20.48 -10.09
N GLY A 140 7.20 -20.42 -9.72
CA GLY A 140 6.74 -20.64 -8.35
C GLY A 140 6.94 -19.46 -7.40
N ASN A 141 7.39 -18.30 -7.90
CA ASN A 141 7.58 -17.07 -7.12
C ASN A 141 6.25 -16.42 -6.74
N ASP A 142 5.22 -16.63 -7.57
CA ASP A 142 3.87 -16.13 -7.35
C ASP A 142 2.83 -17.26 -7.53
N PHE A 143 1.60 -17.01 -7.06
CA PHE A 143 0.44 -17.87 -7.26
C PHE A 143 -0.84 -17.05 -7.44
N ILE A 144 -1.89 -17.66 -8.01
CA ILE A 144 -3.22 -17.07 -8.05
C ILE A 144 -4.01 -17.52 -6.81
N CYS A 145 -4.47 -16.56 -6.00
CA CYS A 145 -5.27 -16.88 -4.81
C CYS A 145 -6.66 -17.39 -5.21
N SER A 146 -7.06 -18.54 -4.68
CA SER A 146 -8.34 -19.18 -4.98
C SER A 146 -9.56 -18.35 -4.54
N LYS A 147 -9.42 -17.48 -3.52
CA LYS A 147 -10.50 -16.61 -3.02
C LYS A 147 -10.61 -15.29 -3.79
N CYS A 148 -9.55 -14.48 -3.84
CA CYS A 148 -9.61 -13.15 -4.46
C CYS A 148 -9.23 -13.12 -5.95
N LYS A 149 -8.76 -14.25 -6.51
CA LYS A 149 -8.33 -14.39 -7.91
C LYS A 149 -7.17 -13.48 -8.35
N ASN A 150 -6.57 -12.76 -7.41
CA ASN A 150 -5.39 -11.94 -7.65
C ASN A 150 -4.11 -12.79 -7.60
N GLN A 151 -3.13 -12.42 -8.43
CA GLN A 151 -1.76 -12.91 -8.33
C GLN A 151 -1.09 -12.34 -7.08
N LYS A 152 -0.45 -13.20 -6.30
CA LYS A 152 0.22 -12.87 -5.04
C LYS A 152 1.59 -13.54 -5.01
N SER A 153 2.56 -12.90 -4.35
CA SER A 153 3.85 -13.53 -4.08
C SER A 153 3.65 -14.77 -3.21
N SER A 154 4.39 -15.83 -3.51
CA SER A 154 4.42 -17.07 -2.73
C SER A 154 4.84 -16.86 -1.28
N ALA A 155 5.52 -15.76 -0.95
CA ALA A 155 5.80 -15.35 0.42
C ALA A 155 4.53 -15.15 1.28
N TYR A 156 3.39 -14.88 0.64
CA TYR A 156 2.09 -14.71 1.32
C TYR A 156 1.18 -15.92 1.19
N LYS A 157 1.65 -17.01 0.57
CA LYS A 157 0.92 -18.26 0.45
C LYS A 157 0.84 -18.92 1.82
N VAL A 158 -0.36 -19.34 2.19
CA VAL A 158 -0.56 -20.14 3.39
C VAL A 158 -0.66 -21.61 3.00
N GLU A 159 0.17 -22.44 3.61
CA GLU A 159 0.22 -23.88 3.36
C GLU A 159 -0.60 -24.65 4.41
N GLY A 160 -0.97 -25.90 4.11
CA GLY A 160 -1.66 -26.78 5.06
C GLY A 160 -3.15 -26.51 5.30
N ILE A 161 -3.71 -25.42 4.75
CA ILE A 161 -5.14 -25.07 4.98
C ILE A 161 -6.09 -25.90 4.11
N CYS A 162 -5.76 -26.08 2.83
CA CYS A 162 -6.62 -26.80 1.89
C CYS A 162 -5.76 -27.49 0.83
N PRO A 163 -5.95 -28.81 0.60
CA PRO A 163 -5.14 -29.55 -0.37
C PRO A 163 -5.40 -29.12 -1.82
N GLY A 164 -6.60 -28.64 -2.14
CA GLY A 164 -6.98 -28.26 -3.50
C GLY A 164 -6.85 -26.77 -3.83
N HIS A 165 -6.59 -25.90 -2.85
CA HIS A 165 -6.70 -24.45 -3.03
C HIS A 165 -5.50 -23.70 -2.45
N LYS A 166 -5.03 -22.69 -3.18
CA LYS A 166 -3.94 -21.81 -2.75
C LYS A 166 -4.54 -20.50 -2.25
N TYR A 167 -4.34 -20.16 -0.99
CA TYR A 167 -4.87 -18.92 -0.42
C TYR A 167 -3.75 -17.97 0.00
N CYS A 168 -4.00 -16.67 -0.13
CA CYS A 168 -3.14 -15.64 0.43
C CYS A 168 -3.53 -15.31 1.87
N SER A 169 -2.55 -14.88 2.66
CA SER A 169 -2.71 -14.56 4.09
C SER A 169 -3.87 -13.59 4.37
N GLU A 170 -4.06 -12.56 3.53
CA GLU A 170 -5.21 -11.65 3.63
C GLU A 170 -6.57 -12.36 3.50
N CYS A 171 -6.70 -13.24 2.51
CA CYS A 171 -7.96 -13.95 2.26
C CYS A 171 -8.24 -14.95 3.38
N ILE A 172 -7.20 -15.59 3.91
CA ILE A 172 -7.32 -16.45 5.09
C ILE A 172 -7.77 -15.65 6.31
N GLY A 173 -7.22 -14.45 6.55
CA GLY A 173 -7.67 -13.56 7.63
C GLY A 173 -9.16 -13.20 7.50
N ILE A 174 -9.62 -12.83 6.30
CA ILE A 174 -11.03 -12.52 6.03
C ILE A 174 -11.93 -13.75 6.19
N MET A 175 -11.48 -14.90 5.70
CA MET A 175 -12.21 -16.16 5.79
C MET A 175 -12.29 -16.66 7.23
N GLY A 176 -11.26 -16.47 8.05
CA GLY A 176 -11.28 -16.74 9.49
C GLY A 176 -12.39 -16.01 10.21
N ARG A 177 -12.59 -14.71 9.93
CA ARG A 177 -13.72 -13.94 10.49
C ARG A 177 -15.08 -14.42 10.00
N THR A 178 -15.23 -14.47 8.69
CA THR A 178 -16.54 -14.70 8.06
C THR A 178 -16.94 -16.17 8.01
N ARG A 179 -16.00 -17.06 8.32
CA ARG A 179 -16.12 -18.52 8.24
C ARG A 179 -16.58 -19.00 6.86
N THR A 180 -16.27 -18.22 5.82
CA THR A 180 -16.60 -18.54 4.42
C THR A 180 -15.54 -19.44 3.79
N TRP A 181 -15.34 -20.58 4.44
CA TRP A 181 -14.34 -21.59 4.11
C TRP A 181 -14.75 -22.43 2.90
N CYS A 182 -13.74 -23.00 2.23
CA CYS A 182 -13.98 -24.11 1.31
C CYS A 182 -14.44 -25.34 2.12
N LYS A 183 -15.24 -26.21 1.49
CA LYS A 183 -15.74 -27.44 2.12
C LYS A 183 -14.62 -28.42 2.52
N ASP A 184 -13.47 -28.33 1.87
CA ASP A 184 -12.36 -29.29 2.03
C ASP A 184 -11.29 -28.82 3.03
N ILE A 185 -11.64 -27.94 3.98
CA ILE A 185 -10.69 -27.43 4.98
C ILE A 185 -10.69 -28.33 6.21
N THR A 186 -9.49 -28.71 6.65
CA THR A 186 -9.25 -29.53 7.84
C THR A 186 -9.27 -28.69 9.12
N GLN A 187 -9.48 -29.33 10.28
CA GLN A 187 -9.48 -28.66 11.59
C GLN A 187 -8.14 -27.96 11.90
N GLU A 188 -7.00 -28.57 11.55
CA GLU A 188 -5.67 -27.94 11.66
C GLU A 188 -5.57 -26.63 10.83
N GLY A 189 -6.25 -26.57 9.69
CA GLY A 189 -6.34 -25.36 8.87
C GLY A 189 -7.04 -24.18 9.57
N TYR A 190 -7.95 -24.46 10.53
CA TYR A 190 -8.62 -23.42 11.31
C TYR A 190 -7.67 -22.76 12.32
N GLU A 191 -6.86 -23.54 13.05
CA GLU A 191 -5.94 -23.01 14.06
C GLU A 191 -4.80 -22.17 13.45
N ILE A 192 -4.32 -22.56 12.26
CA ILE A 192 -3.34 -21.78 11.50
C ILE A 192 -3.90 -20.38 11.18
N SER A 193 -5.19 -20.27 10.84
CA SER A 193 -5.81 -19.01 10.40
C SER A 193 -5.85 -17.92 11.48
N GLU A 194 -5.92 -18.30 12.76
CA GLU A 194 -5.96 -17.36 13.87
C GLU A 194 -4.56 -16.81 14.20
N ASN A 195 -3.51 -17.52 13.78
CA ASN A 195 -2.14 -17.23 14.17
C ASN A 195 -1.25 -16.65 13.05
N ILE A 196 -1.82 -16.36 11.88
CA ILE A 196 -1.05 -15.80 10.76
C ILE A 196 -0.65 -14.36 11.07
N LYS A 197 0.67 -14.16 11.20
CA LYS A 197 1.29 -12.88 11.50
C LYS A 197 1.90 -12.23 10.26
N GLY A 198 2.02 -10.92 10.28
CA GLY A 198 2.80 -10.13 9.34
C GLY A 198 3.30 -8.85 10.00
N LEU A 199 4.19 -8.14 9.30
CA LEU A 199 4.75 -6.88 9.77
C LEU A 199 3.98 -5.70 9.18
N CYS A 200 3.44 -4.81 10.02
CA CYS A 200 2.89 -3.56 9.53
C CYS A 200 4.02 -2.63 9.08
N THR A 201 3.97 -2.19 7.82
CA THR A 201 5.02 -1.37 7.21
C THR A 201 5.08 0.05 7.78
N SER A 202 4.00 0.59 8.37
CA SER A 202 4.02 1.96 8.92
C SER A 202 4.43 2.04 10.38
N CYS A 203 4.00 1.09 11.20
CA CYS A 203 4.27 1.11 12.64
C CYS A 203 5.29 0.06 13.07
N GLU A 204 5.78 -0.76 12.13
CA GLU A 204 6.82 -1.78 12.33
C GLU A 204 6.49 -2.84 13.39
N LYS A 205 5.21 -2.98 13.74
CA LYS A 205 4.72 -4.00 14.68
C LYS A 205 4.35 -5.28 13.95
N THR A 206 4.73 -6.42 14.52
CA THR A 206 4.20 -7.72 14.12
C THR A 206 2.77 -7.86 14.65
N VAL A 207 1.83 -8.13 13.75
CA VAL A 207 0.39 -8.15 14.02
C VAL A 207 -0.28 -9.30 13.25
N TYR A 208 -1.55 -9.59 13.54
CA TYR A 208 -2.29 -10.70 12.94
C TYR A 208 -3.18 -10.28 11.76
N TYR A 209 -3.30 -11.13 10.74
CA TYR A 209 -4.20 -10.88 9.59
C TYR A 209 -5.69 -10.92 9.97
N ASN A 210 -6.10 -11.83 10.87
CA ASN A 210 -7.49 -11.97 11.31
C ASN A 210 -7.87 -10.96 12.41
N GLY A 211 -7.03 -10.84 13.44
CA GLY A 211 -7.26 -9.99 14.61
C GLY A 211 -7.04 -8.50 14.34
N ASP A 212 -5.84 -8.14 13.86
CA ASP A 212 -5.42 -6.75 13.65
C ASP A 212 -5.68 -6.24 12.23
N PHE A 213 -6.46 -6.97 11.44
CA PHE A 213 -6.88 -6.60 10.08
C PHE A 213 -5.73 -6.23 9.14
N LEU A 214 -4.60 -6.91 9.27
CA LEU A 214 -3.45 -6.62 8.45
C LEU A 214 -3.80 -6.82 6.96
N THR A 215 -3.73 -5.74 6.17
CA THR A 215 -4.04 -5.80 4.73
C THR A 215 -3.09 -4.92 3.93
N PHE A 216 -2.92 -5.24 2.64
CA PHE A 216 -2.18 -4.35 1.75
C PHE A 216 -2.98 -3.09 1.44
N LEU A 217 -2.35 -1.95 1.55
CA LEU A 217 -2.75 -0.69 0.94
C LEU A 217 -1.60 -0.27 0.04
N CYS A 218 -1.82 0.56 -0.98
CA CYS A 218 -0.66 1.24 -1.52
C CYS A 218 0.27 0.29 -2.30
N ARG A 219 -0.26 -0.56 -3.17
CA ARG A 219 0.44 -1.59 -3.98
C ARG A 219 1.17 -2.69 -3.19
N ASP A 220 1.91 -2.37 -2.11
CA ASP A 220 2.64 -3.36 -1.29
C ASP A 220 2.81 -2.98 0.21
N HIS A 221 2.27 -1.86 0.68
CA HIS A 221 2.39 -1.53 2.11
C HIS A 221 1.36 -2.30 2.95
N LEU A 222 1.83 -3.04 3.96
CA LEU A 222 0.95 -3.72 4.90
C LEU A 222 0.57 -2.79 6.04
N HIS A 223 -0.72 -2.57 6.25
CA HIS A 223 -1.22 -1.73 7.33
C HIS A 223 -2.10 -2.53 8.28
N CYS A 224 -1.83 -2.41 9.58
CA CYS A 224 -2.71 -2.89 10.62
C CYS A 224 -3.93 -1.96 10.75
N TYR A 225 -4.93 -2.41 11.50
CA TYR A 225 -6.15 -1.68 11.83
C TYR A 225 -5.91 -0.19 12.14
N TYR A 226 -5.03 0.13 13.10
CA TYR A 226 -4.77 1.53 13.49
C TYR A 226 -4.15 2.35 12.36
N CYS A 227 -3.28 1.76 11.55
CA CYS A 227 -2.68 2.43 10.41
C CYS A 227 -3.68 2.61 9.27
N LEU A 228 -4.64 1.71 9.11
CA LEU A 228 -5.73 1.84 8.13
C LEU A 228 -6.70 2.94 8.53
N GLN A 229 -7.09 3.04 9.81
CA GLN A 229 -7.93 4.13 10.32
C GLN A 229 -7.27 5.50 10.08
N LYS A 230 -6.00 5.66 10.46
CA LYS A 230 -5.25 6.89 10.17
C LYS A 230 -5.16 7.17 8.68
N ALA A 231 -5.02 6.13 7.86
CA ALA A 231 -5.01 6.29 6.41
C ALA A 231 -6.33 6.84 5.90
N GLU A 232 -7.45 6.28 6.34
CA GLU A 232 -8.79 6.74 6.01
C GLU A 232 -9.02 8.21 6.42
N GLU A 233 -8.73 8.55 7.68
CA GLU A 233 -8.87 9.90 8.24
C GLU A 233 -8.06 10.94 7.45
N THR A 234 -6.81 10.62 7.15
CA THR A 234 -5.90 11.55 6.46
C THR A 234 -6.05 11.51 4.93
N GLY A 235 -6.76 10.52 4.40
CA GLY A 235 -6.83 10.22 2.97
C GLY A 235 -5.48 9.87 2.33
N LYS A 236 -4.48 9.48 3.14
CA LYS A 236 -3.09 9.20 2.70
C LYS A 236 -2.56 7.89 3.28
N CYS A 237 -1.76 7.15 2.51
CA CYS A 237 -1.03 5.99 3.02
C CYS A 237 -0.06 6.43 4.13
N GLN A 238 -0.05 5.72 5.25
CA GLN A 238 0.77 6.06 6.41
C GLN A 238 2.27 5.77 6.23
N THR A 239 2.64 5.02 5.20
CA THR A 239 4.05 4.73 4.87
C THR A 239 4.57 5.70 3.81
N CYS A 240 3.98 5.71 2.61
CA CYS A 240 4.49 6.55 1.51
C CYS A 240 3.86 7.94 1.40
N CYS A 241 2.92 8.29 2.28
CA CYS A 241 2.22 9.58 2.29
C CYS A 241 1.44 9.92 1.00
N MET A 242 1.33 8.98 0.06
CA MET A 242 0.55 9.14 -1.16
C MET A 242 -0.94 9.16 -0.87
N ARG A 243 -1.69 9.94 -1.67
CA ARG A 243 -3.15 9.98 -1.60
C ARG A 243 -3.74 8.59 -1.93
N ILE A 244 -4.67 8.15 -1.09
CA ILE A 244 -5.37 6.88 -1.27
C ILE A 244 -6.43 7.06 -2.35
N ASN A 245 -6.38 6.23 -3.39
CA ASN A 245 -7.39 6.22 -4.46
C ASN A 245 -8.69 5.55 -3.99
N ASN A 246 -9.75 5.62 -4.79
CA ASN A 246 -11.07 5.07 -4.43
C ASN A 246 -11.04 3.55 -4.24
N ILE A 247 -10.27 2.81 -5.05
CA ILE A 247 -10.17 1.34 -4.94
C ILE A 247 -9.58 0.95 -3.57
N ASP A 248 -8.53 1.66 -3.15
CA ASP A 248 -7.88 1.46 -1.86
C ASP A 248 -8.77 1.94 -0.70
N ARG A 249 -9.57 3.01 -0.87
CA ARG A 249 -10.58 3.42 0.11
C ARG A 249 -11.65 2.35 0.31
N ASP A 250 -12.21 1.83 -0.78
CA ASP A 250 -13.19 0.73 -0.72
C ASP A 250 -12.57 -0.53 -0.10
N LYS A 251 -11.25 -0.71 -0.25
CA LYS A 251 -10.53 -1.79 0.42
C LYS A 251 -10.43 -1.56 1.93
N ILE A 252 -10.09 -0.34 2.37
CA ILE A 252 -10.10 0.02 3.80
C ILE A 252 -11.50 -0.20 4.37
N ASP A 253 -12.52 0.34 3.71
CA ASP A 253 -13.92 0.25 4.13
C ASP A 253 -14.35 -1.21 4.37
N ARG A 254 -14.17 -2.07 3.35
CA ARG A 254 -14.49 -3.51 3.46
C ARG A 254 -13.62 -4.28 4.44
N THR A 255 -12.44 -3.77 4.77
CA THR A 255 -11.54 -4.42 5.73
C THR A 255 -11.97 -4.09 7.15
N LEU A 256 -12.20 -2.81 7.43
CA LEU A 256 -12.45 -2.30 8.77
C LEU A 256 -13.91 -2.32 9.17
N TYR A 257 -14.86 -2.21 8.24
CA TYR A 257 -16.27 -2.03 8.55
C TYR A 257 -17.15 -3.13 7.97
N SER A 258 -18.31 -3.34 8.60
CA SER A 258 -19.38 -4.15 8.07
C SER A 258 -20.74 -3.68 8.57
N ARG A 259 -21.80 -4.26 8.01
CA ARG A 259 -23.19 -3.91 8.33
C ARG A 259 -23.83 -4.95 9.24
N CYS A 260 -24.41 -4.50 10.35
CA CYS A 260 -25.14 -5.38 11.27
C CYS A 260 -26.41 -5.93 10.60
N SER A 261 -26.58 -7.25 10.60
CA SER A 261 -27.75 -7.90 10.02
C SER A 261 -29.07 -7.60 10.76
N LYS A 262 -29.00 -7.13 12.01
CA LYS A 262 -30.18 -6.83 12.84
C LYS A 262 -30.62 -5.36 12.78
N CYS A 263 -29.71 -4.42 12.99
CA CYS A 263 -30.04 -2.99 12.97
C CYS A 263 -29.67 -2.27 11.66
N ASN A 264 -29.09 -2.98 10.69
CA ASN A 264 -28.68 -2.46 9.38
C ASN A 264 -27.67 -1.28 9.42
N SER A 265 -27.11 -0.99 10.60
CA SER A 265 -26.15 0.09 10.80
C SER A 265 -24.72 -0.37 10.47
N HIS A 266 -23.89 0.58 10.05
CA HIS A 266 -22.50 0.35 9.68
C HIS A 266 -21.60 0.53 10.89
N PHE A 267 -20.80 -0.48 11.22
CA PHE A 267 -19.88 -0.44 12.35
C PHE A 267 -18.52 -1.00 11.94
N GLU A 268 -17.49 -0.65 12.70
CA GLU A 268 -16.21 -1.33 12.58
C GLU A 268 -16.37 -2.80 12.97
N LYS A 269 -15.68 -3.69 12.26
CA LYS A 269 -15.72 -5.13 12.45
C LYS A 269 -15.19 -5.58 13.83
N ILE A 270 -14.50 -4.71 14.57
CA ILE A 270 -14.15 -4.97 15.98
C ILE A 270 -15.38 -5.00 16.89
N PHE A 271 -16.47 -4.33 16.50
CA PHE A 271 -17.72 -4.31 17.25
C PHE A 271 -18.60 -5.54 16.97
N PHE A 272 -18.18 -6.48 16.14
CA PHE A 272 -18.98 -7.65 15.77
C PHE A 272 -18.58 -8.87 16.59
N ILE A 273 -19.59 -9.61 17.06
CA ILE A 273 -19.35 -10.79 17.90
C ILE A 273 -18.79 -11.95 17.06
N PRO A 274 -17.65 -12.55 17.46
CA PRO A 274 -17.11 -13.72 16.78
C PRO A 274 -17.92 -14.97 17.17
N LYS A 275 -18.71 -15.55 16.27
CA LYS A 275 -19.57 -16.71 16.58
C LYS A 275 -19.54 -17.80 15.51
N LYS A 276 -19.76 -19.06 15.92
CA LYS A 276 -19.83 -20.23 15.02
C LYS A 276 -21.24 -20.59 14.56
N CYS A 277 -22.26 -20.18 15.32
CA CYS A 277 -23.61 -20.72 15.22
C CYS A 277 -24.35 -20.34 13.93
N CYS A 278 -24.03 -19.20 13.31
CA CYS A 278 -24.62 -18.75 12.05
C CYS A 278 -23.75 -17.69 11.37
N ASN A 279 -24.02 -17.43 10.08
CA ASN A 279 -23.28 -16.46 9.26
C ASN A 279 -23.75 -15.00 9.43
N ALA A 280 -24.75 -14.74 10.28
CA ALA A 280 -25.28 -13.39 10.47
C ALA A 280 -24.29 -12.53 11.26
N GLU A 281 -23.79 -11.45 10.67
CA GLU A 281 -22.91 -10.49 11.33
C GLU A 281 -23.74 -9.60 12.26
N ILE A 282 -23.56 -9.78 13.57
CA ILE A 282 -24.31 -9.05 14.60
C ILE A 282 -23.32 -8.20 15.41
N CYS A 283 -23.60 -6.89 15.52
CA CYS A 283 -22.82 -6.02 16.39
C CYS A 283 -23.10 -6.32 17.87
N ALA A 284 -22.11 -6.06 18.73
CA ALA A 284 -22.18 -6.30 20.16
C ALA A 284 -23.38 -5.59 20.79
N LEU A 285 -23.68 -4.35 20.38
CA LEU A 285 -24.85 -3.59 20.85
C LEU A 285 -26.17 -4.33 20.63
N CYS A 286 -26.34 -4.94 19.46
CA CYS A 286 -27.54 -5.73 19.16
C CYS A 286 -27.61 -7.08 19.88
N GLN A 287 -26.47 -7.54 20.41
CA GLN A 287 -26.31 -8.80 21.12
C GLN A 287 -26.45 -8.66 22.64
N MET A 288 -26.27 -7.46 23.21
CA MET A 288 -26.45 -7.19 24.64
C MET A 288 -27.82 -7.68 25.15
N GLY A 289 -27.85 -8.20 26.38
CA GLY A 289 -29.09 -8.65 27.04
C GLY A 289 -29.70 -9.98 26.55
N SER A 290 -28.95 -10.79 25.78
CA SER A 290 -29.45 -12.01 25.14
C SER A 290 -29.18 -13.32 25.90
N GLU A 291 -28.94 -13.26 27.22
CA GLU A 291 -28.61 -14.43 28.06
C GLU A 291 -27.52 -15.35 27.44
N LEU A 292 -26.48 -14.76 26.87
CA LEU A 292 -25.36 -15.47 26.23
C LEU A 292 -25.77 -16.32 25.00
N LYS A 293 -26.95 -16.08 24.41
CA LYS A 293 -27.42 -16.76 23.18
C LYS A 293 -27.40 -15.82 21.99
N CYS A 294 -26.94 -16.30 20.84
CA CYS A 294 -26.95 -15.52 19.60
C CYS A 294 -28.37 -15.03 19.27
N VAL A 295 -28.56 -13.71 19.15
CA VAL A 295 -29.90 -13.11 18.92
C VAL A 295 -30.54 -13.49 17.58
N ASN A 296 -29.78 -14.10 16.67
CA ASN A 296 -30.27 -14.52 15.36
C ASN A 296 -30.70 -15.99 15.29
N CYS A 297 -30.11 -16.87 16.09
CA CYS A 297 -30.36 -18.33 15.98
C CYS A 297 -30.50 -19.04 17.33
N MET A 298 -30.45 -18.30 18.44
CA MET A 298 -30.66 -18.76 19.81
C MET A 298 -29.67 -19.81 20.34
N GLN A 299 -28.62 -20.15 19.57
CA GLN A 299 -27.54 -21.01 20.05
C GLN A 299 -26.63 -20.27 21.05
N MET A 300 -26.08 -21.03 22.00
CA MET A 300 -25.12 -20.52 22.98
C MET A 300 -23.88 -19.92 22.31
N LEU A 301 -23.46 -18.77 22.82
CA LEU A 301 -22.24 -18.10 22.39
C LEU A 301 -20.99 -18.75 23.01
N GLU A 302 -19.90 -18.71 22.26
CA GLU A 302 -18.58 -19.12 22.77
C GLU A 302 -18.00 -18.08 23.72
N LYS A 303 -17.08 -18.50 24.58
CA LYS A 303 -16.43 -17.66 25.61
C LYS A 303 -15.95 -16.30 25.07
N GLY A 304 -15.24 -16.26 23.94
CA GLY A 304 -14.74 -15.00 23.36
C GLY A 304 -15.84 -14.04 22.90
N ALA A 305 -16.98 -14.56 22.42
CA ALA A 305 -18.14 -13.71 22.11
C ALA A 305 -18.81 -13.17 23.38
N VAL A 306 -18.88 -13.98 24.42
CA VAL A 306 -19.42 -13.59 25.73
C VAL A 306 -18.56 -12.47 26.35
N GLU A 307 -17.24 -12.66 26.39
CA GLU A 307 -16.30 -11.66 26.92
C GLU A 307 -16.40 -10.32 26.19
N LEU A 308 -16.52 -10.34 24.85
CA LEU A 308 -16.72 -9.13 24.08
C LEU A 308 -18.03 -8.43 24.46
N VAL A 309 -19.15 -9.15 24.50
CA VAL A 309 -20.46 -8.56 24.87
C VAL A 309 -20.40 -7.97 26.29
N GLN A 310 -19.83 -8.68 27.25
CA GLN A 310 -19.66 -8.21 28.63
C GLN A 310 -18.80 -6.95 28.72
N SER A 311 -17.74 -6.84 27.90
CA SER A 311 -16.91 -5.63 27.85
C SER A 311 -17.70 -4.39 27.39
N PHE A 312 -18.63 -4.57 26.45
CA PHE A 312 -19.55 -3.51 26.00
C PHE A 312 -20.59 -3.16 27.06
N GLU A 313 -21.16 -4.16 27.74
CA GLU A 313 -22.10 -3.94 28.84
C GLU A 313 -21.45 -3.13 29.97
N ALA A 314 -20.24 -3.52 30.39
CA ALA A 314 -19.49 -2.81 31.43
C ALA A 314 -19.08 -1.37 31.03
N GLU A 315 -18.77 -1.12 29.76
CA GLU A 315 -18.50 0.24 29.25
C GLU A 315 -19.77 1.08 29.17
N SER A 316 -20.89 0.49 28.76
CA SER A 316 -22.18 1.19 28.69
C SER A 316 -22.68 1.61 30.07
N SER A 317 -22.54 0.73 31.09
CA SER A 317 -22.91 1.05 32.47
C SER A 317 -22.07 2.21 33.02
N ARG A 318 -20.74 2.18 32.82
CA ARG A 318 -19.85 3.27 33.26
C ARG A 318 -20.22 4.64 32.68
N ARG A 319 -20.76 4.69 31.47
CA ARG A 319 -21.18 5.96 30.84
C ARG A 319 -22.53 6.46 31.36
N ALA A 320 -23.44 5.57 31.75
CA ALA A 320 -24.70 5.95 32.35
C ALA A 320 -24.47 6.64 33.71
N ASP A 321 -23.58 6.08 34.53
CA ASP A 321 -23.24 6.64 35.85
C ASP A 321 -22.67 8.07 35.76
N VAL A 322 -21.82 8.36 34.75
CA VAL A 322 -21.23 9.70 34.54
C VAL A 322 -22.26 10.72 34.04
N SER A 323 -23.34 10.28 33.38
CA SER A 323 -24.40 11.17 32.90
C SER A 323 -25.43 11.54 33.97
N GLU A 324 -25.53 10.77 35.05
CA GLU A 324 -26.42 11.06 36.18
C GLU A 324 -25.79 12.01 37.22
N GLU A 325 -24.47 12.24 37.16
CA GLU A 325 -23.74 13.17 38.03
C GLU A 325 -23.61 14.61 37.45
N ARG A 326 -24.30 14.94 36.35
CA ARG A 326 -24.33 16.28 35.75
C ARG A 326 -25.70 16.94 35.81
#